data_AF-A0A1F6PVJ5-F1
#
_entry.id   AF-A0A1F6PVJ5-F1
#
_cell.length_a   1.000
_cell.length_b   1.000
_cell.length_c   1.000
_cell.angle_alpha   90.00
_cell.angle_beta   90.00
_cell.angle_gamma   90.00
#
_symmetry.space_group_name_H-M   'P 1'
#
loop_
_entity.id
_entity.type
_entity.pdbx_description
1 polymer ?
#
loop_
_entity_poly.entity_id
_entity_poly.type
_entity_poly.pdbx_seq_one_letter_code
_entity_poly.pdbx_strand_id
1 'polypeptide(L)' 'MNQIIAKEKLEYYKNFKNNLWTLFIVVSGGNAGLALNLDSTLRKIFLYTGIIIDLAVIAGIFICIMKIRHYIYKLGDQ' A
#
# COMPACT_ATOMS: atom_id res chain seq x y z
N MET A 1 14.08 25.04 9.42
CA MET A 1 12.61 24.79 9.40
C MET A 1 12.20 23.85 8.26
N ASN A 2 12.60 24.09 7.00
CA ASN A 2 12.21 23.23 5.85
C ASN A 2 12.70 21.77 5.93
N GLN A 3 13.87 21.50 6.52
CA GLN A 3 14.40 20.13 6.62
C GLN A 3 13.67 19.27 7.66
N ILE A 4 13.18 19.87 8.75
CA ILE A 4 12.42 19.16 9.80
C ILE A 4 11.10 18.66 9.19
N ILE A 5 10.38 19.55 8.50
CA ILE A 5 9.11 19.22 7.82
C ILE A 5 9.32 18.16 6.74
N ALA A 6 10.44 18.20 6.00
CA ALA A 6 10.75 17.21 4.98
C ALA A 6 11.06 15.82 5.59
N LYS A 7 11.75 15.77 6.74
CA LYS A 7 12.01 14.51 7.46
C LYS A 7 10.72 13.91 8.03
N GLU A 8 9.86 14.71 8.65
CA GLU A 8 8.56 14.26 9.15
C GLU A 8 7.69 13.68 8.03
N LYS A 9 7.62 14.36 6.87
CA LYS A 9 6.90 13.84 5.70
C LYS A 9 7.50 12.56 5.15
N LEU A 10 8.83 12.45 5.11
CA LEU A 10 9.51 11.23 4.69
C LEU A 10 9.16 10.05 5.58
N GLU A 11 9.16 10.26 6.90
CA GLU A 11 8.80 9.24 7.88
C GLU A 11 7.32 8.86 7.79
N TYR A 12 6.44 9.84 7.61
CA TYR A 12 5.03 9.61 7.32
C TYR A 12 4.84 8.69 6.10
N TYR A 13 5.47 8.98 4.96
CA TYR A 13 5.32 8.13 3.76
C TYR A 13 5.95 6.74 3.92
N LYS A 14 7.04 6.60 4.69
CA LYS A 14 7.62 5.29 5.02
C LYS A 14 6.65 4.45 5.85
N ASN A 15 6.07 5.03 6.90
CA ASN A 15 5.10 4.36 7.75
C ASN A 15 3.82 4.03 6.98
N PHE A 16 3.33 4.97 6.17
CA PHE A 16 2.15 4.75 5.33
C PHE A 16 2.37 3.63 4.31
N LYS A 17 3.55 3.59 3.66
CA LYS A 17 3.93 2.47 2.78
C LYS A 17 3.92 1.13 3.51
N ASN A 18 4.45 1.07 4.73
CA ASN A 18 4.46 -0.18 5.52
C ASN A 18 3.04 -0.61 5.89
N ASN A 19 2.17 0.34 6.27
CA ASN A 19 0.76 0.05 6.54
C ASN A 19 0.02 -0.47 5.29
N LEU A 20 0.32 0.09 4.11
CA LEU A 20 -0.22 -0.41 2.85
C LEU A 20 0.26 -1.84 2.53
N TRP A 21 1.52 -2.16 2.81
CA TRP A 21 2.01 -3.54 2.69
C TRP A 21 1.30 -4.51 3.64
N THR A 22 1.09 -4.10 4.89
CA THR A 22 0.31 -4.89 5.86
C THR A 22 -1.12 -5.11 5.35
N LEU A 23 -1.76 -4.05 4.85
CA LEU A 23 -3.11 -4.14 4.30
C LEU A 23 -3.16 -5.10 3.10
N PHE A 24 -2.20 -5.02 2.19
CA PHE A 24 -2.08 -5.92 1.05
C PHE A 24 -2.01 -7.38 1.50
N ILE A 25 -1.12 -7.70 2.45
CA ILE A 25 -0.97 -9.07 2.96
C ILE A 25 -2.27 -9.57 3.59
N VAL A 26 -2.94 -8.74 4.40
CA VAL A 26 -4.19 -9.10 5.08
C VAL A 26 -5.31 -9.33 4.07
N VAL A 27 -5.46 -8.44 3.08
CA VAL A 27 -6.50 -8.55 2.05
C VAL A 27 -6.23 -9.76 1.17
N SER A 28 -5.04 -9.90 0.59
CA SER A 28 -4.71 -11.06 -0.26
C SER A 28 -4.82 -12.38 0.49
N GLY A 29 -4.35 -12.45 1.74
CA GLY A 29 -4.46 -13.63 2.59
C GLY A 29 -5.91 -13.99 2.93
N GLY A 30 -6.70 -12.99 3.33
CA GLY A 30 -8.14 -13.16 3.58
C GLY A 30 -8.87 -13.63 2.33
N ASN A 31 -8.58 -13.04 1.17
CA ASN A 31 -9.19 -13.42 -0.10
C ASN A 31 -8.82 -14.83 -0.54
N ALA A 32 -7.56 -15.25 -0.35
CA ALA A 32 -7.14 -16.62 -0.63
C ALA A 32 -7.88 -17.62 0.28
N GLY A 33 -8.04 -17.30 1.56
CA GLY A 33 -8.83 -18.10 2.50
C GLY A 33 -10.30 -18.22 2.11
N LEU A 34 -10.92 -17.11 1.70
CA LEU A 34 -12.30 -17.11 1.18
C LEU A 34 -12.42 -17.89 -0.14
N ALA A 35 -11.42 -17.81 -1.00
CA ALA A 35 -11.41 -18.50 -2.28
C ALA A 35 -11.37 -20.03 -2.13
N LEU A 36 -10.76 -20.54 -1.06
CA LEU A 36 -10.72 -21.97 -0.78
C LEU A 36 -12.00 -22.49 -0.13
N ASN A 37 -12.69 -21.66 0.68
CA ASN A 37 -13.79 -22.11 1.54
C ASN A 37 -15.20 -21.78 1.03
N LEU A 38 -15.36 -20.93 0.01
CA LEU A 38 -16.68 -20.50 -0.48
C LEU A 38 -17.15 -21.22 -1.75
N ASP A 39 -18.47 -21.32 -1.89
CA ASP A 39 -19.15 -21.77 -3.11
C ASP A 39 -18.86 -20.87 -4.33
N SER A 40 -19.03 -21.44 -5.54
CA SER A 40 -18.51 -20.87 -6.79
C SER A 40 -18.96 -19.44 -7.13
N THR A 41 -20.18 -19.03 -6.74
CA THR A 41 -20.70 -17.67 -7.01
C THR A 41 -20.13 -16.64 -6.03
N LEU A 42 -20.20 -16.91 -4.72
CA LEU A 42 -19.65 -16.03 -3.68
C LEU A 42 -18.13 -15.90 -3.84
N ARG A 43 -17.44 -17.01 -4.13
CA ARG A 43 -16.01 -17.06 -4.43
C ARG A 43 -15.59 -16.05 -5.50
N LYS A 44 -16.33 -15.98 -6.61
CA LYS A 44 -16.03 -15.05 -7.71
C LYS A 44 -16.17 -13.59 -7.27
N ILE A 45 -17.25 -13.26 -6.55
CA ILE A 45 -17.50 -11.90 -6.08
C ILE A 45 -16.35 -11.44 -5.15
N PHE A 46 -16.01 -12.24 -4.14
CA PHE A 46 -14.95 -11.89 -3.19
C PHE A 46 -13.56 -11.84 -3.85
N LEU A 47 -13.27 -12.76 -4.79
CA LEU A 47 -12.03 -12.70 -5.57
C LEU A 47 -11.92 -11.39 -6.33
N TYR A 48 -12.95 -10.98 -7.07
CA TYR A 48 -12.91 -9.72 -7.81
C TYR A 48 -12.78 -8.51 -6.88
N THR A 49 -13.51 -8.48 -5.77
CA THR A 49 -13.43 -7.35 -4.83
C THR A 49 -12.05 -7.21 -4.22
N GLY A 50 -11.42 -8.30 -3.79
CA GLY A 50 -10.07 -8.19 -3.22
C GLY A 50 -8.99 -7.97 -4.27
N ILE A 51 -9.13 -8.45 -5.51
CA ILE A 51 -8.22 -8.05 -6.61
C ILE A 51 -8.28 -6.54 -6.84
N ILE A 52 -9.48 -5.94 -6.84
CA ILE A 52 -9.63 -4.49 -6.99
C ILE A 52 -8.96 -3.74 -5.82
N ILE A 53 -9.15 -4.21 -4.59
CA ILE A 53 -8.50 -3.62 -3.41
C ILE A 53 -6.98 -3.75 -3.51
N ASP A 54 -6.47 -4.93 -3.86
CA ASP A 54 -5.04 -5.20 -4.02
C ASP A 54 -4.39 -4.28 -5.05
N LEU A 55 -5.05 -4.07 -6.20
CA LEU A 55 -4.59 -3.12 -7.23
C LEU A 55 -4.53 -1.67 -6.69
N ALA A 56 -5.56 -1.24 -5.95
CA ALA A 56 -5.58 0.09 -5.35
C ALA A 56 -4.46 0.27 -4.30
N VAL A 57 -4.19 -0.77 -3.50
CA VAL A 57 -3.12 -0.77 -2.49
C VAL A 57 -1.75 -0.72 -3.17
N ILE A 58 -1.52 -1.51 -4.23
CA ILE A 58 -0.28 -1.48 -5.01
C ILE A 58 -0.04 -0.09 -5.61
N ALA A 59 -1.07 0.55 -6.18
CA ALA A 59 -0.98 1.91 -6.69
C ALA A 59 -0.59 2.91 -5.59
N GLY A 60 -1.19 2.77 -4.39
CA GLY A 60 -0.83 3.57 -3.21
C GLY A 60 0.63 3.39 -2.79
N ILE A 61 1.14 2.14 -2.79
CA ILE A 61 2.54 1.83 -2.49
C ILE A 61 3.47 2.52 -3.48
N PHE A 62 3.14 2.49 -4.78
CA PHE A 62 3.94 3.13 -5.82
C PHE A 62 4.01 4.65 -5.63
N ILE A 63 2.88 5.29 -5.30
CA ILE A 63 2.83 6.72 -4.97
C ILE A 63 3.71 7.03 -3.75
N CYS A 64 3.67 6.21 -2.69
CA CYS A 64 4.52 6.39 -1.52
C CYS A 64 6.00 6.31 -1.87
N ILE A 65 6.40 5.33 -2.68
CA ILE A 65 7.79 5.18 -3.13
C ILE A 65 8.25 6.41 -3.93
N MET A 66 7.42 6.91 -4.84
CA MET A 66 7.73 8.12 -5.60
C MET A 66 7.89 9.35 -4.68
N LYS A 67 7.00 9.52 -3.69
CA LYS A 67 7.10 10.62 -2.72
C LYS A 67 8.34 10.49 -1.83
N ILE A 68 8.63 9.30 -1.32
CA ILE A 68 9.85 9.01 -0.54
C ILE A 68 11.09 9.40 -1.35
N ARG A 69 11.18 8.95 -2.61
CA ARG A 69 12.29 9.28 -3.51
C ARG A 69 12.42 10.79 -3.72
N HIS A 70 11.31 11.48 -3.96
CA HIS A 70 11.29 12.94 -4.11
C HIS A 70 11.84 13.67 -2.87
N TYR A 71 11.41 13.28 -1.66
CA TYR A 71 11.90 13.91 -0.43
C TYR A 71 13.36 13.58 -0.12
N ILE A 72 13.84 12.38 -0.47
CA ILE A 72 15.26 12.02 -0.32
C ILE A 72 16.15 12.90 -1.21
N TYR A 73 15.82 13.08 -2.49
CA TYR A 73 16.59 13.97 -3.36
C TYR A 73 16.56 15.42 -2.87
N LYS A 74 15.39 15.92 -2.49
CA LYS A 74 15.24 17.28 -1.96
C LYS A 74 16.08 17.54 -0.70
N LEU A 75 16.34 16.50 0.10
CA LEU A 75 17.18 16.57 1.29
C LEU A 75 18.67 16.38 1.00
N GLY A 76 19.03 15.77 -0.15
CA GLY A 76 20.42 15.51 -0.55
C GLY A 76 21.03 16.57 -1.48
N ASP A 77 20.22 17.36 -2.19
CA ASP A 77 20.64 18.51 -3.01
C ASP A 77 20.84 19.81 -2.18
N GLN A 78 20.78 19.73 -0.85
CA GLN A 78 21.02 20.85 0.09
C GLN A 78 22.26 20.60 0.93
#